data_AF-A0A966Q6X7-F1
#
_entry.id   AF-A0A966Q6X7-F1
#
_cell.length_a   1.000
_cell.length_b   1.000
_cell.length_c   1.000
_cell.angle_alpha   90.00
_cell.angle_beta   90.00
_cell.angle_gamma   90.00
#
_symmetry.space_group_name_H-M   'P 1'
#
loop_
_entity.id
_entity.type
_entity.pdbx_description
1 polymer ?
#
loop_
_entity_poly.entity_id
_entity_poly.type
_entity_poly.pdbx_seq_one_letter_code
_entity_poly.pdbx_strand_id
1 'polypeptide(L)'
;MHLIITNVNESYIKVHCDESVAWEIRDAFSFRPPGFQFVPSYKQKLWDGYLRLFNPLNRQMYRGLAPQVIEWAENHGYTFEYQGEDLDTSFSLDEAKEFVEKLNPKH
;
A
#
# COMPACT_ATOMS: atom_id res chain seq x y z
N MET A 1 5.17 17.97 -7.27
CA MET A 1 3.88 17.26 -7.20
C MET A 1 3.87 16.50 -5.88
N HIS A 2 2.80 16.62 -5.08
CA HIS A 2 2.75 16.23 -3.67
C HIS A 2 1.68 15.15 -3.44
N LEU A 3 1.98 14.13 -2.63
CA LEU A 3 1.06 13.07 -2.25
C LEU A 3 0.72 13.15 -0.77
N ILE A 4 -0.55 12.97 -0.42
CA ILE A 4 -0.97 12.82 0.99
C ILE A 4 -1.58 11.43 1.13
N ILE A 5 -1.04 10.62 2.02
CA ILE A 5 -1.49 9.27 2.30
C ILE A 5 -2.20 9.26 3.65
N THR A 6 -3.44 8.80 3.69
CA THR A 6 -4.26 8.73 4.92
C THR A 6 -4.74 7.30 5.17
N ASN A 7 -4.83 6.89 6.44
CA ASN A 7 -5.47 5.62 6.80
C ASN A 7 -6.99 5.78 6.73
N VAL A 8 -7.66 4.91 5.98
CA VAL A 8 -9.13 4.84 5.96
C VAL A 8 -9.62 3.87 7.05
N ASN A 9 -8.94 2.73 7.16
CA ASN A 9 -9.12 1.72 8.21
C ASN A 9 -7.88 0.82 8.23
N GLU A 10 -7.89 -0.22 9.06
CA GLU A 10 -6.78 -1.16 9.20
C GLU A 10 -6.39 -1.91 7.91
N SER A 11 -7.29 -1.95 6.93
CA SER A 11 -7.07 -2.66 5.66
C SER A 11 -6.70 -1.73 4.51
N TYR A 12 -7.16 -0.47 4.52
CA TYR A 12 -7.10 0.42 3.37
C TYR A 12 -6.53 1.80 3.73
N ILE A 13 -5.71 2.31 2.82
CA ILE A 13 -5.25 3.70 2.77
C ILE A 13 -5.89 4.43 1.61
N LYS A 14 -5.86 5.75 1.66
CA LYS A 14 -6.25 6.64 0.57
C LYS A 14 -5.08 7.54 0.17
N VAL A 15 -4.85 7.65 -1.13
CA VAL A 15 -3.75 8.45 -1.70
C VAL A 15 -4.32 9.68 -2.42
N HIS A 16 -4.19 10.84 -1.78
CA HIS A 16 -4.56 12.12 -2.35
C HIS A 16 -3.41 12.65 -3.20
N CYS A 17 -3.65 12.82 -4.51
CA CYS A 17 -2.66 13.20 -5.51
C CYS A 17 -3.35 13.78 -6.75
N ASP A 18 -2.61 14.20 -7.76
CA ASP A 18 -3.20 14.62 -9.04
C ASP A 18 -3.73 13.41 -9.83
N GLU A 19 -4.66 13.64 -10.76
CA GLU A 19 -5.25 12.59 -11.59
C GLU A 19 -4.17 11.82 -12.37
N SER A 20 -3.20 12.52 -12.97
CA SER A 20 -2.08 11.89 -13.69
C SER A 20 -1.28 10.94 -12.79
N VAL A 21 -0.98 11.37 -11.56
CA VAL A 21 -0.27 10.54 -10.56
C VAL A 21 -1.10 9.33 -10.16
N ALA A 22 -2.42 9.48 -10.02
CA ALA A 22 -3.29 8.35 -9.70
C ALA A 22 -3.22 7.27 -10.79
N TRP A 23 -3.15 7.66 -12.07
CA TRP A 23 -2.97 6.72 -13.18
C TRP A 23 -1.56 6.10 -13.20
N GLU A 24 -0.52 6.88 -12.89
CA GLU A 24 0.86 6.37 -12.74
C GLU A 24 0.96 5.32 -11.62
N ILE A 25 0.39 5.61 -10.45
CA ILE A 25 0.33 4.67 -9.31
C ILE A 25 -0.44 3.41 -9.71
N ARG A 26 -1.59 3.56 -10.38
CA ARG A 26 -2.36 2.40 -10.84
C ARG A 26 -1.49 1.48 -11.69
N ASP A 27 -0.75 2.03 -12.63
CA ASP A 27 0.07 1.23 -13.54
C ASP A 27 1.30 0.65 -12.84
N ALA A 28 1.94 1.39 -11.94
CA ALA A 28 3.05 0.91 -11.11
C ALA A 28 2.63 -0.25 -10.18
N PHE A 29 1.42 -0.18 -9.63
CA PHE A 29 0.85 -1.20 -8.74
C PHE A 29 -0.12 -2.15 -9.46
N SER A 30 0.16 -2.41 -10.75
CA SER A 30 -0.55 -3.40 -11.56
C SER A 30 0.39 -4.51 -12.02
N PHE A 31 -0.05 -5.76 -11.90
CA PHE A 31 0.72 -6.91 -12.34
C PHE A 31 -0.16 -7.98 -12.98
N ARG A 32 0.45 -8.85 -13.79
CA ARG A 32 -0.24 -10.00 -14.37
C ARG A 32 0.05 -11.25 -13.53
N PRO A 33 -0.96 -11.89 -12.92
CA PRO A 33 -0.75 -13.09 -12.14
C PRO A 33 -0.32 -14.26 -13.04
N PRO A 34 0.43 -15.24 -12.54
CA PRO A 34 0.78 -16.43 -13.29
C PRO A 34 -0.49 -17.15 -13.77
N GLY A 35 -0.51 -17.58 -15.04
CA GLY A 35 -1.65 -18.25 -15.64
C GLY A 35 -2.82 -17.34 -16.07
N PHE A 36 -2.68 -16.00 -16.01
CA PHE A 36 -3.73 -15.07 -16.47
C PHE A 36 -4.21 -15.37 -17.91
N GLN A 37 -3.33 -15.88 -18.77
CA GLN A 37 -3.62 -16.23 -20.17
C GLN A 37 -4.66 -17.34 -20.31
N PHE A 38 -4.82 -18.18 -19.28
CA PHE A 38 -5.76 -19.30 -19.28
C PHE A 38 -7.15 -18.92 -18.75
N VAL A 39 -7.30 -17.77 -18.09
CA VAL A 39 -8.56 -17.30 -17.52
C VAL A 39 -9.59 -17.07 -18.63
N PRO A 40 -10.82 -17.62 -18.54
CA PRO A 40 -11.84 -17.48 -19.58
C PRO A 40 -12.12 -16.02 -19.96
N SER A 41 -12.21 -15.13 -18.98
CA SER A 41 -12.45 -13.70 -19.19
C SER A 41 -11.34 -13.00 -19.98
N TYR A 42 -10.08 -13.46 -19.85
CA TYR A 42 -8.97 -12.96 -20.66
C TYR A 42 -9.08 -13.45 -22.11
N LYS A 43 -9.40 -14.73 -22.31
CA LYS A 43 -9.60 -15.31 -23.66
C LYS A 43 -10.77 -14.66 -24.40
N GLN A 44 -11.82 -14.31 -23.67
CA GLN A 44 -13.00 -13.60 -24.19
C GLN A 44 -12.78 -12.09 -24.35
N LYS A 45 -11.58 -11.57 -24.03
CA LYS A 45 -11.22 -10.13 -24.09
C LYS A 45 -12.08 -9.23 -23.20
N LEU A 46 -12.71 -9.77 -22.16
CA LEU A 46 -13.47 -9.02 -21.16
C LEU A 46 -12.58 -8.49 -20.04
N TRP A 47 -11.42 -9.12 -19.83
CA TRP A 47 -10.41 -8.71 -18.85
C TRP A 47 -9.05 -8.63 -19.53
N ASP A 48 -8.25 -7.64 -19.16
CA ASP A 48 -6.93 -7.34 -19.75
C ASP A 48 -5.78 -8.16 -19.15
N GLY A 49 -6.07 -8.97 -18.13
CA GLY A 49 -5.10 -9.82 -17.46
C GLY A 49 -4.34 -9.14 -16.33
N TYR A 50 -4.63 -7.87 -16.03
CA TYR A 50 -4.00 -7.14 -14.93
C TYR A 50 -4.83 -7.20 -13.65
N LEU A 51 -4.16 -7.56 -12.56
CA LEU A 51 -4.61 -7.25 -11.21
C LEU A 51 -4.08 -5.89 -10.84
N ARG A 52 -4.95 -5.03 -10.30
CA ARG A 52 -4.64 -3.66 -9.92
C ARG A 52 -4.86 -3.51 -8.43
N LEU A 53 -3.82 -3.12 -7.70
CA LEU A 53 -3.90 -2.98 -6.24
C LEU A 53 -4.39 -1.58 -5.82
N PHE A 54 -4.36 -0.62 -6.75
CA PHE A 54 -4.85 0.73 -6.56
C PHE A 54 -6.03 1.02 -7.49
N ASN A 55 -7.07 1.66 -6.94
CA ASN A 55 -8.20 2.14 -7.71
C ASN A 55 -8.12 3.67 -7.84
N PRO A 56 -7.93 4.22 -9.06
CA PRO A 56 -7.77 5.66 -9.26
C PRO A 56 -9.05 6.47 -8.99
N LEU A 57 -10.23 5.84 -9.09
CA LEU A 57 -11.51 6.54 -8.93
C LEU A 57 -11.79 6.87 -7.47
N ASN A 58 -11.59 5.90 -6.56
CA ASN A 58 -11.79 6.11 -5.12
C ASN A 58 -10.48 6.45 -4.39
N ARG A 59 -9.34 6.33 -5.09
CA ARG A 59 -7.98 6.58 -4.60
C ARG A 59 -7.56 5.66 -3.46
N GLN A 60 -8.08 4.43 -3.42
CA GLN A 60 -7.82 3.48 -2.35
C GLN A 60 -6.90 2.34 -2.79
N MET A 61 -6.10 1.88 -1.84
CA MET A 61 -5.30 0.65 -1.94
C MET A 61 -5.08 0.03 -0.55
N TYR A 62 -4.50 -1.16 -0.52
CA TYR A 62 -4.23 -1.87 0.73
C TYR A 62 -3.17 -1.15 1.58
N ARG A 63 -3.43 -1.07 2.89
CA ARG A 63 -2.55 -0.39 3.86
C ARG A 63 -1.13 -0.95 3.87
N GLY A 64 -0.98 -2.27 3.74
CA GLY A 64 0.33 -2.93 3.71
C GLY A 64 1.24 -2.51 2.54
N LEU A 65 0.70 -1.82 1.54
CA LEU A 65 1.47 -1.29 0.41
C LEU A 65 1.94 0.16 0.65
N ALA A 66 1.57 0.80 1.76
CA ALA A 66 1.98 2.18 2.07
C ALA A 66 3.51 2.40 1.97
N PRO A 67 4.37 1.52 2.53
CA PRO A 67 5.81 1.69 2.41
C PRO A 67 6.29 1.70 0.95
N GLN A 68 5.72 0.84 0.11
CA GLN A 68 6.08 0.73 -1.30
C GLN A 68 5.65 1.97 -2.09
N VAL A 69 4.50 2.57 -1.74
CA VAL A 69 4.03 3.82 -2.38
C VAL A 69 4.93 4.98 -2.01
N ILE A 70 5.39 5.04 -0.76
CA ILE A 70 6.35 6.05 -0.30
C ILE A 70 7.66 5.93 -1.05
N GLU A 71 8.24 4.72 -1.10
CA GLU A 71 9.47 4.45 -1.87
C GLU A 71 9.28 4.77 -3.37
N TRP A 72 8.13 4.42 -3.94
CA TRP A 72 7.80 4.77 -5.33
C TRP A 72 7.76 6.29 -5.53
N ALA A 73 7.12 7.03 -4.62
CA ALA A 73 7.02 8.49 -4.69
C ALA A 73 8.39 9.16 -4.62
N GLU A 74 9.26 8.72 -3.70
CA GLU A 74 10.64 9.20 -3.57
C GLU A 74 11.45 8.95 -4.85
N ASN A 75 11.37 7.75 -5.41
CA ASN A 75 12.06 7.37 -6.65
C ASN A 75 11.61 8.20 -7.88
N HIS A 76 10.37 8.70 -7.89
CA HIS A 76 9.84 9.54 -8.96
C HIS A 76 10.00 11.04 -8.68
N GLY A 77 10.67 11.42 -7.58
CA GLY A 77 10.90 12.82 -7.21
C GLY A 77 9.66 13.54 -6.69
N TYR A 78 8.67 12.79 -6.20
CA TYR A 78 7.48 13.34 -5.57
C TYR A 78 7.69 13.56 -4.08
N THR A 79 7.12 14.65 -3.57
CA THR A 79 7.05 14.87 -2.13
C THR A 79 5.83 14.15 -1.56
N PHE A 80 5.93 13.63 -0.34
CA PHE A 80 4.83 12.92 0.30
C PHE A 80 4.64 13.34 1.76
N GLU A 81 3.41 13.22 2.23
CA GLU A 81 3.01 13.34 3.63
C GLU A 81 2.19 12.10 4.00
N TYR A 82 2.60 11.40 5.05
CA TYR A 82 1.85 10.24 5.56
C TYR A 82 1.16 10.60 6.87
N GLN A 83 -0.17 10.71 6.82
CA GLN A 83 -1.05 11.07 7.93
C GLN A 83 -1.65 9.81 8.55
N GLY A 84 -0.79 8.91 9.02
CA GLY A 84 -1.18 7.66 9.68
C GLY A 84 -0.29 7.35 10.87
N GLU A 85 -0.62 6.28 11.60
CA GLU A 85 0.29 5.73 12.62
C GLU A 85 1.57 5.24 11.96
N ASP A 86 2.71 5.49 12.64
CA ASP A 86 4.04 5.12 12.16
C ASP A 86 4.05 3.71 11.60
N LEU A 87 4.46 3.59 10.33
CA LEU A 87 4.59 2.31 9.64
C LEU A 87 5.71 1.46 10.25
N ASP A 88 6.63 2.10 10.98
CA ASP A 88 7.78 1.48 11.60
C ASP A 88 7.46 1.14 13.06
N THR A 89 7.11 -0.12 13.30
CA THR A 89 7.18 -0.73 14.64
C THR A 89 8.43 -1.60 14.67
N SER A 90 9.61 -1.00 14.48
CA SER A 90 10.86 -1.67 14.81
C SER A 90 10.91 -1.86 16.32
N PHE A 91 10.39 -2.98 16.80
CA PHE A 91 10.44 -3.35 18.22
C PHE A 91 11.71 -4.18 18.43
N SER A 92 12.68 -3.63 19.14
CA SER A 92 13.93 -4.34 19.39
C SER A 92 13.72 -5.53 20.34
N LEU A 93 14.62 -6.52 20.29
CA LEU A 93 14.60 -7.66 21.22
C LEU A 93 14.77 -7.22 22.67
N ASP A 94 15.49 -6.12 22.90
CA ASP A 94 15.74 -5.60 24.23
C ASP A 94 14.49 -4.89 24.78
N GLU A 95 13.80 -4.08 23.98
CA GLU A 95 12.50 -3.50 24.33
C GLU A 95 11.43 -4.58 24.60
N ALA A 96 11.47 -5.69 23.84
CA ALA A 96 10.57 -6.81 24.07
C ALA A 96 10.80 -7.49 25.41
N LYS A 97 12.05 -7.68 25.81
CA LYS A 97 12.38 -8.26 27.12
C LYS A 97 11.98 -7.33 28.27
N GLU A 98 12.29 -6.03 28.15
CA GLU A 98 11.89 -5.04 29.15
C GLU A 98 10.36 -4.97 29.29
N PHE A 99 9.62 -5.07 28.18
CA PHE A 99 8.16 -5.09 28.21
C PHE A 99 7.60 -6.34 28.90
N VAL A 100 8.18 -7.52 28.64
CA VAL A 100 7.79 -8.78 29.28
C VAL A 100 8.06 -8.75 30.79
N GLU A 101 9.21 -8.20 31.22
CA GLU A 101 9.51 -8.03 32.64
C GLU A 101 8.54 -7.05 33.31
N LYS A 102 8.22 -5.93 32.64
CA LYS A 102 7.28 -4.92 33.15
C LYS A 102 5.84 -5.40 33.22
N LEU A 103 5.42 -6.28 32.31
CA LEU A 103 4.06 -6.85 32.29
C LEU A 103 3.73 -7.64 33.56
N ASN A 104 4.76 -8.15 34.27
CA ASN A 104 4.68 -8.91 35.53
C ASN A 104 3.33 -9.61 35.74
N PRO A 105 2.94 -10.54 34.84
CA PRO A 105 1.65 -11.20 34.93
C PRO A 105 1.64 -12.03 36.22
N LYS A 106 0.95 -11.53 37.25
CA LYS A 106 0.66 -12.28 38.46
C LYS A 106 -0.23 -13.45 38.06
N HIS A 107 0.33 -14.65 38.19
CA HIS A 107 -0.45 -15.87 38.10
C HIS A 107 -1.45 -15.98 39.26
#